data_AF-A0A2N0UJW0-F1
#
_entry.id   AF-A0A2N0UJW0-F1
#
_cell.length_a   1.000
_cell.length_b   1.000
_cell.length_c   1.000
_cell.angle_alpha   90.00
_cell.angle_beta   90.00
_cell.angle_gamma   90.00
#
_symmetry.space_group_name_H-M   'P 1'
#
loop_
_entity.id
_entity.type
_entity.pdbx_description
1 polymer ?
#
loop_
_entity_poly.entity_id
_entity_poly.type
_entity_poly.pdbx_seq_one_letter_code
_entity_poly.pdbx_strand_id
1 'polypeptide(L)'
;MKSKKKYIVFASLVLALSAAVYINWQLSGAKTPKSAKELGAASYVSATASASDDEVQQTAALSNESKSYFSAERTKRQATQDKIIDDAKEIFNLESSSDADKSEAEKNVEELLKTFTIQDSIESIVKAKGFSECLCYISDQGVSVIVPKSQLDDTSVLIIDDAVVTHYEVDYDDISVIGA
;
A
#
# COMPACT_ATOMS: atom_id res chain seq x y z
N MET A 1 29.07 45.00 -30.55
CA MET A 1 27.73 44.39 -30.41
C MET A 1 27.84 42.96 -29.85
N LYS A 2 27.95 42.78 -28.51
CA LYS A 2 28.07 41.44 -27.88
C LYS A 2 26.96 41.14 -26.85
N SER A 3 26.19 42.14 -26.43
CA SER A 3 25.09 41.99 -25.48
C SER A 3 23.75 41.60 -26.12
N LYS A 4 23.52 41.93 -27.40
CA LYS A 4 22.25 41.63 -28.10
C LYS A 4 21.92 40.14 -28.24
N LYS A 5 22.95 39.26 -28.30
CA LYS A 5 22.77 37.80 -28.41
C LYS A 5 22.27 37.18 -27.09
N LYS A 6 22.70 37.72 -25.95
CA LYS A 6 22.27 37.23 -24.63
C LYS A 6 20.79 37.55 -24.38
N TYR A 7 20.34 38.75 -24.77
CA TYR A 7 18.93 39.11 -24.66
C TYR A 7 18.01 38.27 -25.56
N ILE A 8 18.48 37.82 -26.72
CA ILE A 8 17.73 36.88 -27.59
C ILE A 8 17.57 35.51 -26.93
N VAL A 9 18.61 34.99 -26.29
CA VAL A 9 18.53 33.71 -25.57
C VAL A 9 17.60 33.83 -24.38
N PHE A 10 17.72 34.91 -23.59
CA PHE A 10 16.79 35.18 -22.48
C PHE A 10 15.35 35.37 -22.94
N ALA A 11 15.11 36.06 -24.07
CA ALA A 11 13.77 36.22 -24.62
C ALA A 11 13.17 34.87 -25.06
N SER A 12 13.94 34.02 -25.73
CA SER A 12 13.48 32.69 -26.13
C SER A 12 13.19 31.76 -24.95
N LEU A 13 14.00 31.84 -23.89
CA LEU A 13 13.81 31.06 -22.66
C LEU A 13 12.51 31.47 -21.96
N VAL A 14 12.25 32.78 -21.85
CA VAL A 14 11.01 33.30 -21.24
C VAL A 14 9.78 32.91 -22.07
N LEU A 15 9.89 32.90 -23.40
CA LEU A 15 8.80 32.50 -24.30
C LEU A 15 8.49 30.99 -24.19
N ALA A 16 9.52 30.15 -24.06
CA ALA A 16 9.36 28.72 -23.81
C ALA A 16 8.74 28.42 -22.43
N LEU A 17 9.16 29.13 -21.38
CA LEU A 17 8.61 28.97 -20.03
C LEU A 17 7.15 29.43 -19.95
N SER A 18 6.79 30.52 -20.63
CA SER A 18 5.40 30.99 -20.68
C SER A 18 4.49 30.04 -21.48
N ALA A 19 4.99 29.41 -22.54
CA ALA A 19 4.26 28.34 -23.25
C ALA A 19 4.05 27.10 -22.36
N ALA A 20 5.08 26.67 -21.62
CA ALA A 20 4.97 25.52 -20.70
C ALA A 20 3.97 25.80 -19.55
N VAL A 21 3.99 27.01 -18.98
CA VAL A 21 3.00 27.43 -17.97
C VAL A 21 1.59 27.48 -18.57
N TYR A 22 1.45 27.97 -19.81
CA TYR A 22 0.15 28.00 -20.49
C TYR A 22 -0.40 26.60 -20.77
N ILE A 23 0.43 25.66 -21.23
CA ILE A 23 0.06 24.25 -21.44
C ILE A 23 -0.28 23.59 -20.10
N ASN A 24 0.52 23.83 -19.05
CA ASN A 24 0.24 23.29 -17.71
C ASN A 24 -1.07 23.88 -17.16
N TRP A 25 -1.35 25.15 -17.40
CA TRP A 25 -2.60 25.80 -17.00
C TRP A 25 -3.80 25.38 -17.85
N GLN A 26 -3.62 25.08 -19.15
CA GLN A 26 -4.68 24.57 -20.01
C GLN A 26 -5.03 23.11 -19.66
N LEU A 27 -4.04 22.26 -19.35
CA LEU A 27 -4.27 20.92 -18.81
C LEU A 27 -4.86 20.96 -17.39
N SER A 28 -4.42 21.91 -16.56
CA SER A 28 -4.93 22.08 -15.19
C SER A 28 -6.27 22.83 -15.13
N GLY A 29 -6.67 23.51 -16.21
CA GLY A 29 -7.91 24.28 -16.31
C GLY A 29 -9.16 23.43 -16.55
N ALA A 30 -8.99 22.14 -16.87
CA ALA A 30 -10.09 21.17 -16.91
C ALA A 30 -10.38 20.59 -15.52
N LYS A 31 -10.61 21.45 -14.53
CA LYS A 31 -11.30 21.14 -13.25
C LYS A 31 -11.51 22.44 -12.48
N THR A 32 -12.54 23.18 -12.86
CA THR A 32 -13.13 24.17 -11.96
C THR A 32 -13.94 23.43 -10.89
N PRO A 33 -13.83 23.80 -9.60
CA PRO A 33 -14.67 23.24 -8.56
C PRO A 33 -16.01 23.99 -8.56
N LYS A 34 -17.11 23.29 -8.86
CA LYS A 34 -18.44 23.72 -8.44
C LYS A 34 -18.95 22.76 -7.37
N SER A 35 -19.18 23.37 -6.22
CA SER A 35 -19.69 22.79 -4.99
C SER A 35 -21.09 22.23 -5.15
N ALA A 36 -21.30 21.17 -4.37
CA ALA A 36 -22.55 20.67 -3.81
C ALA A 36 -23.54 19.94 -4.74
N LYS A 37 -23.79 18.69 -4.32
CA LYS A 37 -25.01 17.89 -4.52
C LYS A 37 -24.95 16.90 -5.68
N GLU A 38 -24.33 15.75 -5.42
CA GLU A 38 -25.03 14.46 -5.41
C GLU A 38 -24.10 13.37 -4.86
N LEU A 39 -24.52 12.77 -3.75
CA LEU A 39 -23.94 11.55 -3.19
C LEU A 39 -24.35 10.39 -4.10
N GLY A 40 -23.36 9.63 -4.59
CA GLY A 40 -23.58 8.29 -5.12
C GLY A 40 -23.87 8.21 -6.63
N ALA A 41 -22.81 8.19 -7.45
CA ALA A 41 -22.82 7.48 -8.73
C ALA A 41 -21.37 7.23 -9.17
N ALA A 42 -20.97 5.96 -9.17
CA ALA A 42 -19.71 5.50 -9.74
C ALA A 42 -19.64 5.86 -11.25
N SER A 43 -18.48 6.31 -11.71
CA SER A 43 -18.19 6.41 -13.14
C SER A 43 -16.78 5.89 -13.41
N TYR A 44 -16.79 4.76 -14.10
CA TYR A 44 -15.68 4.01 -14.64
C TYR A 44 -14.92 4.85 -15.67
N VAL A 45 -13.60 4.98 -15.50
CA VAL A 45 -12.72 5.44 -16.58
C VAL A 45 -11.83 4.25 -16.96
N SER A 46 -12.31 3.51 -17.96
CA SER A 46 -11.49 2.66 -18.82
C SER A 46 -10.64 3.58 -19.70
N ALA A 47 -9.36 3.72 -19.37
CA ALA A 47 -8.37 4.28 -20.29
C ALA A 47 -7.63 3.12 -20.96
N THR A 48 -8.19 2.63 -22.08
CA THR A 48 -7.41 1.90 -23.07
C THR A 48 -6.71 2.94 -23.94
N ALA A 49 -5.40 3.07 -23.79
CA ALA A 49 -4.54 3.71 -24.78
C ALA A 49 -3.29 2.85 -24.92
N SER A 50 -3.20 2.18 -26.07
CA SER A 50 -2.10 1.28 -26.42
C SER A 50 -0.81 2.03 -26.76
N ALA A 51 0.29 1.31 -26.53
CA ALA A 51 1.60 1.34 -27.18
C ALA A 51 2.62 2.39 -26.70
N SER A 52 3.57 1.90 -25.90
CA SER A 52 5.01 2.02 -26.20
C SER A 52 5.73 0.83 -25.56
N ASP A 53 6.48 0.08 -26.37
CA ASP A 53 7.48 -0.91 -25.95
C ASP A 53 8.49 -0.23 -25.01
N ASP A 54 8.41 -0.58 -23.74
CA ASP A 54 9.53 -0.57 -22.81
C ASP A 54 9.15 -1.57 -21.72
N GLU A 55 10.08 -2.40 -21.27
CA GLU A 55 9.88 -3.42 -20.23
C GLU A 55 9.60 -2.76 -18.86
N VAL A 56 8.49 -2.06 -18.75
CA VAL A 56 7.87 -1.68 -17.51
C VAL A 56 7.00 -2.86 -17.15
N GLN A 57 7.43 -3.61 -16.14
CA GLN A 57 6.63 -4.54 -15.36
C GLN A 57 5.20 -4.01 -15.27
N GLN A 58 4.34 -4.50 -16.17
CA GLN A 58 2.96 -4.07 -16.27
C GLN A 58 2.30 -4.65 -15.03
N THR A 59 2.26 -3.86 -13.96
CA THR A 59 1.38 -4.12 -12.84
C THR A 59 -0.02 -4.12 -13.43
N ALA A 60 -0.50 -5.32 -13.77
CA ALA A 60 -1.84 -5.51 -14.30
C ALA A 60 -2.78 -4.78 -13.35
N ALA A 61 -3.51 -3.79 -13.88
CA ALA A 61 -4.42 -3.01 -13.07
C ALA A 61 -5.37 -3.98 -12.38
N LEU A 62 -5.33 -4.01 -11.04
CA LEU A 62 -6.14 -4.94 -10.27
C LEU A 62 -7.62 -4.77 -10.61
N SER A 63 -8.32 -5.92 -10.67
CA SER A 63 -9.76 -5.93 -10.82
C SER A 63 -10.41 -5.13 -9.68
N ASN A 64 -11.57 -4.51 -9.94
CA ASN A 64 -12.30 -3.79 -8.90
C ASN A 64 -12.72 -4.73 -7.75
N GLU A 65 -12.97 -6.01 -8.05
CA GLU A 65 -13.28 -7.04 -7.06
C GLU A 65 -12.09 -7.30 -6.13
N SER A 66 -10.88 -7.51 -6.69
CA SER A 66 -9.65 -7.68 -5.90
C SER A 66 -9.37 -6.45 -5.03
N LYS A 67 -9.46 -5.23 -5.60
CA LYS A 67 -9.28 -3.98 -4.82
C LYS A 67 -10.28 -3.87 -3.67
N SER A 68 -11.54 -4.23 -3.91
CA SER A 68 -12.59 -4.22 -2.89
C SER A 68 -12.31 -5.25 -1.80
N TYR A 69 -11.84 -6.45 -2.17
CA TYR A 69 -11.45 -7.50 -1.22
C TYR A 69 -10.31 -7.04 -0.31
N PHE A 70 -9.19 -6.57 -0.88
CA PHE A 70 -8.06 -6.10 -0.08
C PHE A 70 -8.42 -4.89 0.79
N SER A 71 -9.29 -4.00 0.32
CA SER A 71 -9.78 -2.88 1.13
C SER A 71 -10.65 -3.37 2.30
N ALA A 72 -11.58 -4.28 2.05
CA ALA A 72 -12.46 -4.84 3.07
C ALA A 72 -11.67 -5.64 4.12
N GLU A 73 -10.72 -6.48 3.70
CA GLU A 73 -9.89 -7.26 4.61
C GLU A 73 -8.94 -6.36 5.41
N ARG A 74 -8.40 -5.28 4.84
CA ARG A 74 -7.66 -4.26 5.62
C ARG A 74 -8.52 -3.61 6.69
N THR A 75 -9.74 -3.19 6.35
CA THR A 75 -10.67 -2.61 7.34
C THR A 75 -11.01 -3.61 8.44
N LYS A 76 -11.26 -4.88 8.09
CA LYS A 76 -11.53 -5.95 9.04
C LYS A 76 -10.34 -6.22 9.95
N ARG A 77 -9.11 -6.21 9.41
CA ARG A 77 -7.88 -6.34 10.18
C ARG A 77 -7.74 -5.19 11.17
N GLN A 78 -7.88 -3.95 10.71
CA GLN A 78 -7.82 -2.76 11.58
C GLN A 78 -8.85 -2.85 12.72
N ALA A 79 -10.10 -3.20 12.41
CA ALA A 79 -11.13 -3.38 13.43
C ALA A 79 -10.77 -4.49 14.45
N THR A 80 -10.09 -5.55 14.01
CA THR A 80 -9.62 -6.62 14.90
C THR A 80 -8.46 -6.15 15.78
N GLN A 81 -7.50 -5.41 15.21
CA GLN A 81 -6.36 -4.83 15.93
C GLN A 81 -6.85 -3.82 16.99
N ASP A 82 -7.79 -2.95 16.62
CA ASP A 82 -8.41 -1.99 17.54
C ASP A 82 -9.11 -2.71 18.70
N LYS A 83 -9.86 -3.77 18.41
CA LYS A 83 -10.50 -4.61 19.44
C LYS A 83 -9.47 -5.24 20.38
N ILE A 84 -8.38 -5.79 19.85
CA ILE A 84 -7.31 -6.39 20.67
C ILE A 84 -6.68 -5.35 21.59
N ILE A 85 -6.43 -4.14 21.08
CA ILE A 85 -5.87 -3.04 21.86
C ILE A 85 -6.84 -2.61 22.96
N ASP A 86 -8.14 -2.52 22.66
CA ASP A 86 -9.16 -2.15 23.64
C ASP A 86 -9.37 -3.23 24.70
N ASP A 87 -9.42 -4.51 24.31
CA ASP A 87 -9.45 -5.66 25.23
C ASP A 87 -8.22 -5.64 26.15
N ALA A 88 -7.04 -5.35 25.61
CA ALA A 88 -5.81 -5.20 26.40
C ALA A 88 -5.90 -4.03 27.40
N LYS A 89 -6.40 -2.87 26.98
CA LYS A 89 -6.62 -1.72 27.89
C LYS A 89 -7.62 -2.04 28.99
N GLU A 90 -8.65 -2.82 28.70
CA GLU A 90 -9.63 -3.25 29.70
C GLU A 90 -8.96 -4.12 30.78
N ILE A 91 -8.10 -5.07 30.38
CA ILE A 91 -7.30 -5.89 31.30
C ILE A 91 -6.40 -5.02 32.19
N PHE A 92 -5.80 -3.96 31.64
CA PHE A 92 -4.98 -3.02 32.41
C PHE A 92 -5.79 -2.15 33.39
N ASN A 93 -7.01 -1.78 33.01
CA ASN A 93 -7.89 -0.94 33.83
C ASN A 93 -8.67 -1.72 34.89
N LEU A 94 -8.74 -3.05 34.80
CA LEU A 94 -9.31 -3.87 35.86
C LEU A 94 -8.42 -3.76 37.12
N GLU A 95 -8.95 -3.05 38.12
CA GLU A 95 -8.31 -2.71 39.40
C GLU A 95 -7.93 -3.95 40.25
N SER A 96 -8.30 -5.15 39.79
CA SER A 96 -8.08 -6.45 40.44
C SER A 96 -6.93 -7.28 39.87
N SER A 97 -6.29 -6.85 38.79
CA SER A 97 -5.18 -7.59 38.19
C SER A 97 -3.92 -7.44 39.05
N SER A 98 -3.33 -8.56 39.48
CA SER A 98 -2.08 -8.53 40.24
C SER A 98 -0.96 -7.91 39.38
N ASP A 99 0.09 -7.36 40.01
CA ASP A 99 1.22 -6.79 39.25
C ASP A 99 1.86 -7.80 38.27
N ALA A 100 1.73 -9.11 38.56
CA ALA A 100 2.16 -10.18 37.67
C ALA A 100 1.28 -10.30 36.41
N ASP A 101 -0.05 -10.23 36.56
CA ASP A 101 -1.00 -10.32 35.43
C ASP A 101 -0.85 -9.12 34.48
N LYS A 102 -0.54 -7.94 35.02
CA LYS A 102 -0.26 -6.75 34.22
C LYS A 102 1.04 -6.90 33.42
N SER A 103 2.11 -7.42 34.03
CA SER A 103 3.38 -7.63 33.33
C SER A 103 3.27 -8.66 32.20
N GLU A 104 2.47 -9.72 32.38
CA GLU A 104 2.19 -10.69 31.32
C GLU A 104 1.36 -10.08 30.19
N ALA A 105 0.33 -9.29 30.52
CA ALA A 105 -0.44 -8.54 29.54
C ALA A 105 0.43 -7.53 28.75
N GLU A 106 1.40 -6.87 29.39
CA GLU A 106 2.33 -5.95 28.71
C GLU A 106 3.16 -6.67 27.66
N LYS A 107 3.71 -7.84 28.02
CA LYS A 107 4.49 -8.66 27.08
C LYS A 107 3.65 -9.13 25.89
N ASN A 108 2.43 -9.59 26.14
CA ASN A 108 1.53 -10.04 25.08
C ASN A 108 1.16 -8.88 24.14
N VAL A 109 0.92 -7.69 24.67
CA VAL A 109 0.68 -6.48 23.85
C VAL A 109 1.93 -6.09 23.06
N GLU A 110 3.12 -6.15 23.66
CA GLU A 110 4.37 -5.86 22.96
C GLU A 110 4.63 -6.86 21.82
N GLU A 111 4.35 -8.14 22.03
CA GLU A 111 4.44 -9.19 21.01
C GLU A 111 3.44 -8.99 19.88
N LEU A 112 2.19 -8.61 20.19
CA LEU A 112 1.18 -8.21 19.21
C LEU A 112 1.62 -7.00 18.37
N LEU A 113 2.19 -5.98 19.01
CA LEU A 113 2.71 -4.79 18.31
C LEU A 113 3.89 -5.13 17.39
N LYS A 114 4.79 -6.00 17.85
CA LYS A 114 5.87 -6.54 17.01
C LYS A 114 5.29 -7.26 15.80
N THR A 115 4.31 -8.13 16.02
CA THR A 115 3.62 -8.87 14.98
C THR A 115 2.97 -7.96 13.94
N PHE A 116 2.28 -6.89 14.34
CA PHE A 116 1.70 -5.91 13.40
C PHE A 116 2.78 -5.16 12.61
N THR A 117 3.88 -4.78 13.27
CA THR A 117 5.00 -4.11 12.60
C THR A 117 5.66 -5.01 11.56
N ILE A 118 5.80 -6.30 11.88
CA ILE A 118 6.33 -7.33 10.96
C ILE A 118 5.38 -7.50 9.77
N GLN A 119 4.07 -7.62 10.01
CA GLN A 119 3.05 -7.72 8.94
C GLN A 119 3.16 -6.55 7.95
N ASP A 120 3.18 -5.31 8.45
CA ASP A 120 3.26 -4.10 7.62
C ASP A 120 4.58 -4.01 6.84
N SER A 121 5.67 -4.47 7.45
CA SER A 121 6.99 -4.50 6.82
C SER A 121 7.07 -5.54 5.71
N ILE A 122 6.56 -6.76 5.93
CA ILE A 122 6.44 -7.80 4.90
C ILE A 122 5.63 -7.29 3.72
N GLU A 123 4.46 -6.69 3.96
CA GLU A 123 3.65 -6.11 2.89
C GLU A 123 4.39 -5.03 2.11
N SER A 124 5.17 -4.19 2.80
CA SER A 124 5.95 -3.13 2.16
C SER A 124 7.06 -3.69 1.28
N ILE A 125 7.75 -4.73 1.74
CA ILE A 125 8.79 -5.42 0.97
C ILE A 125 8.17 -6.12 -0.24
N VAL A 126 7.08 -6.86 -0.05
CA VAL A 126 6.39 -7.57 -1.13
C VAL A 126 5.88 -6.58 -2.18
N LYS A 127 5.28 -5.46 -1.78
CA LYS A 127 4.90 -4.39 -2.72
C LYS A 127 6.11 -3.80 -3.44
N ALA A 128 7.22 -3.59 -2.75
CA ALA A 128 8.47 -3.09 -3.37
C ALA A 128 9.06 -4.08 -4.39
N LYS A 129 8.82 -5.38 -4.23
CA LYS A 129 9.24 -6.43 -5.18
C LYS A 129 8.35 -6.54 -6.43
N GLY A 130 7.27 -5.75 -6.54
CA GLY A 130 6.45 -5.64 -7.76
C GLY A 130 5.00 -6.13 -7.63
N PHE A 131 4.57 -6.52 -6.43
CA PHE A 131 3.18 -6.87 -6.18
C PHE A 131 2.33 -5.60 -6.06
N SER A 132 1.17 -5.60 -6.71
CA SER A 132 0.29 -4.43 -6.75
C SER A 132 -0.45 -4.23 -5.43
N GLU A 133 -0.85 -5.32 -4.78
CA GLU A 133 -1.39 -5.34 -3.42
C GLU A 133 -0.85 -6.58 -2.70
N CYS A 134 -0.77 -6.49 -1.38
CA CYS A 134 -0.36 -7.60 -0.51
C CYS A 134 -1.03 -7.40 0.85
N LEU A 135 -1.40 -8.50 1.48
CA LEU A 135 -1.92 -8.52 2.84
C LEU A 135 -1.27 -9.66 3.63
N CYS A 136 -0.59 -9.32 4.71
CA CYS A 136 0.09 -10.30 5.56
C CYS A 136 -0.70 -10.51 6.85
N TYR A 137 -0.87 -11.77 7.23
CA TYR A 137 -1.38 -12.21 8.51
C TYR A 137 -0.35 -13.08 9.18
N ILE A 138 -0.03 -12.77 10.42
CA ILE A 138 0.85 -13.56 11.25
C ILE A 138 0.03 -14.03 12.44
N SER A 139 0.10 -15.33 12.69
CA SER A 139 -0.59 -16.02 13.77
C SER A 139 0.36 -17.03 14.41
N ASP A 140 -0.05 -17.63 15.52
CA ASP A 140 0.73 -18.68 16.20
C ASP A 140 0.96 -19.92 15.32
N GLN A 141 0.19 -20.07 14.24
CA GLN A 141 0.32 -21.17 13.28
C GLN A 141 1.22 -20.84 12.07
N GLY A 142 1.77 -19.62 12.00
CA GLY A 142 2.63 -19.18 10.91
C GLY A 142 2.18 -17.89 10.21
N VAL A 143 2.78 -17.64 9.04
CA VAL A 143 2.64 -16.43 8.23
C VAL A 143 1.81 -16.74 6.99
N SER A 144 0.66 -16.10 6.86
CA SER A 144 -0.18 -16.16 5.67
C SER A 144 -0.08 -14.87 4.85
N VAL A 145 0.40 -14.98 3.62
CA VAL A 145 0.52 -13.84 2.69
C VAL A 145 -0.51 -13.98 1.58
N ILE A 146 -1.38 -12.99 1.47
CA ILE A 146 -2.43 -12.94 0.45
C ILE A 146 -2.01 -11.94 -0.63
N VAL A 147 -1.97 -12.42 -1.87
CA VAL A 147 -1.63 -11.62 -3.06
C VAL A 147 -2.71 -11.75 -4.14
N PRO A 148 -2.80 -10.81 -5.07
CA PRO A 148 -3.73 -10.90 -6.18
C PRO A 148 -3.53 -12.18 -6.99
N LYS A 149 -4.61 -12.89 -7.30
CA LYS A 149 -4.55 -14.16 -8.05
C LYS A 149 -3.86 -14.03 -9.42
N SER A 150 -3.94 -12.87 -10.05
CA SER A 150 -3.25 -12.58 -11.31
C SER A 150 -1.72 -12.47 -11.18
N GLN A 151 -1.22 -12.30 -9.97
CA GLN A 151 0.20 -12.19 -9.63
C GLN A 151 0.68 -13.40 -8.82
N LEU A 152 -0.15 -14.45 -8.69
CA LEU A 152 0.20 -15.68 -8.01
C LEU A 152 0.69 -16.70 -9.05
N ASP A 153 1.99 -16.86 -9.12
CA ASP A 153 2.71 -17.90 -9.87
C ASP A 153 3.84 -18.52 -9.02
N ASP A 154 4.43 -19.62 -9.46
CA ASP A 154 5.48 -20.32 -8.72
C ASP A 154 6.68 -19.42 -8.37
N THR A 155 7.00 -18.44 -9.23
CA THR A 155 8.05 -17.44 -8.99
C THR A 155 7.64 -16.46 -7.89
N SER A 156 6.38 -16.03 -7.91
CA SER A 156 5.84 -15.10 -6.92
C SER A 156 5.88 -15.68 -5.50
N VAL A 157 5.62 -16.98 -5.35
CA VAL A 157 5.69 -17.70 -4.07
C VAL A 157 7.13 -17.68 -3.54
N LEU A 158 8.11 -18.05 -4.38
CA LEU A 158 9.53 -17.98 -4.03
C LEU A 158 9.99 -16.57 -3.61
N ILE A 159 9.50 -15.54 -4.30
CA ILE A 159 9.83 -14.15 -4.00
C ILE A 159 9.30 -13.72 -2.62
N ILE A 160 8.09 -14.17 -2.30
CA ILE A 160 7.42 -13.91 -1.01
C ILE A 160 8.12 -14.68 0.10
N ASP A 161 8.39 -15.96 -0.09
CA ASP A 161 9.08 -16.77 0.91
C ASP A 161 10.48 -16.20 1.21
N ASP A 162 11.25 -15.86 0.18
CA ASP A 162 12.54 -15.17 0.34
C ASP A 162 12.41 -13.84 1.10
N ALA A 163 11.36 -13.05 0.81
CA ALA A 163 11.13 -11.78 1.51
C ALA A 163 10.81 -11.98 2.99
N VAL A 164 10.05 -13.01 3.34
CA VAL A 164 9.70 -13.32 4.72
C VAL A 164 10.92 -13.90 5.45
N VAL A 165 11.57 -14.92 4.90
CA VAL A 165 12.68 -15.65 5.55
C VAL A 165 13.95 -14.79 5.66
N THR A 166 14.21 -13.92 4.69
CA THR A 166 15.41 -13.04 4.73
C THR A 166 15.28 -11.93 5.78
N HIS A 167 14.07 -11.41 5.98
CA HIS A 167 13.84 -10.28 6.88
C HIS A 167 13.32 -10.70 8.25
N TYR A 168 12.76 -11.91 8.37
CA TYR A 168 12.16 -12.45 9.57
C TYR A 168 12.59 -13.91 9.75
N GLU A 169 12.95 -14.27 10.98
CA GLU A 169 13.43 -15.60 11.35
C GLU A 169 12.24 -16.57 11.45
N VAL A 170 11.61 -16.84 10.31
CA VAL A 170 10.44 -17.71 10.14
C VAL A 170 10.85 -18.87 9.23
N ASP A 171 10.49 -20.10 9.60
CA ASP A 171 10.73 -21.27 8.77
C ASP A 171 9.79 -21.31 7.55
N TYR A 172 10.29 -21.83 6.42
CA TYR A 172 9.52 -21.95 5.17
C TYR A 172 8.22 -22.75 5.35
N ASP A 173 8.22 -23.75 6.23
CA ASP A 173 7.07 -24.62 6.48
C ASP A 173 5.89 -23.88 7.15
N ASP A 174 6.15 -22.73 7.76
CA ASP A 174 5.14 -21.90 8.42
C ASP A 174 4.59 -20.79 7.50
N ILE A 175 5.03 -20.72 6.23
CA ILE A 175 4.60 -19.70 5.27
C ILE A 175 3.54 -20.27 4.32
N SER A 176 2.41 -19.57 4.22
CA SER A 176 1.31 -19.92 3.32
C SER A 176 0.97 -18.75 2.39
N VAL A 177 1.11 -18.96 1.08
CA VAL A 177 0.80 -17.95 0.07
C VAL A 177 -0.53 -18.26 -0.59
N ILE A 178 -1.46 -17.30 -0.57
CA ILE A 178 -2.84 -17.46 -1.03
C ILE A 178 -3.19 -16.40 -2.08
N GLY A 179 -3.89 -16.80 -3.14
CA GLY A 179 -4.35 -15.91 -4.21
C GLY A 179 -5.80 -15.47 -4.03
N ALA A 180 -6.04 -14.16 -4.02
CA ALA A 180 -7.38 -13.55 -3.92
C ALA A 180 -7.75 -12.69 -5.14
#